data_AF-A0A6I7YVX2-F1
#
_entry.id   AF-A0A6I7YVX2-F1
#
_cell.length_a   1.000
_cell.length_b   1.000
_cell.length_c   1.000
_cell.angle_alpha   90.00
_cell.angle_beta   90.00
_cell.angle_gamma   90.00
#
_symmetry.space_group_name_H-M   'P 1'
#
loop_
_entity.id
_entity.type
_entity.pdbx_description
1 polymer ?
#
loop_
_entity_poly.entity_id
_entity_poly.type
_entity_poly.pdbx_seq_one_letter_code
_entity_poly.pdbx_strand_id
1 'polypeptide(L)'
;MTPIALAIACLLAITLCYAALCAGSPFGTCRKCNGFGFATTTDRKGRPKRGKNCRRCKGRGKRVRAGRWIYNRASRIYRAGTH
;
A
#
# COMPACT_ATOMS: atom_id res chain seq x y z
N MET A 1 5.24 11.76 35.48
CA MET A 1 4.68 11.35 34.17
C MET A 1 3.88 10.08 34.41
N THR A 2 2.55 10.11 34.31
CA THR A 2 1.76 8.89 34.54
C THR A 2 2.03 7.91 33.39
N PRO A 3 2.30 6.62 33.67
CA PRO A 3 2.63 5.63 32.64
C PRO A 3 1.51 5.48 31.60
N ILE A 4 0.26 5.75 32.00
CA ILE A 4 -0.92 5.75 31.14
C ILE A 4 -0.86 6.87 30.11
N ALA A 5 -0.52 8.10 30.51
CA ALA A 5 -0.42 9.22 29.57
C ALA A 5 0.70 9.01 28.55
N LEU A 6 1.83 8.43 28.98
CA LEU A 6 2.91 8.05 28.09
C LEU A 6 2.46 6.98 27.08
N ALA A 7 1.75 5.94 27.54
CA ALA A 7 1.22 4.89 26.67
C ALA A 7 0.27 5.44 25.60
N ILE A 8 -0.65 6.33 26.00
CA ILE A 8 -1.57 7.00 25.06
C ILE A 8 -0.79 7.83 24.03
N ALA A 9 0.19 8.62 24.46
CA ALA A 9 1.02 9.41 23.57
C ALA A 9 1.78 8.54 22.56
N CYS A 10 2.35 7.41 22.99
CA CYS A 10 3.02 6.45 22.11
C CYS A 10 2.07 5.85 21.06
N LEU A 11 0.85 5.45 21.47
CA LEU A 11 -0.14 4.92 20.54
C LEU A 11 -0.59 5.96 19.52
N LEU A 12 -0.80 7.21 19.95
CA LEU A 12 -1.12 8.32 19.06
C LEU A 12 0.02 8.60 18.08
N ALA A 13 1.27 8.60 18.54
CA ALA A 13 2.43 8.80 17.67
C ALA A 13 2.52 7.70 16.59
N ILE A 14 2.35 6.42 16.95
CA ILE A 14 2.39 5.30 16.01
C ILE A 14 1.25 5.41 14.98
N THR A 15 0.04 5.71 15.43
CA THR A 15 -1.12 5.84 14.54
C THR A 15 -0.98 7.01 13.57
N LEU A 16 -0.51 8.18 14.05
CA LEU A 16 -0.23 9.34 13.22
C LEU A 16 0.91 9.09 12.23
N CYS A 17 2.01 8.45 12.65
CA CYS A 17 3.09 8.04 11.75
C CYS A 17 2.59 7.10 10.65
N TYR A 18 1.75 6.12 10.99
CA TYR A 18 1.15 5.23 10.00
C TYR A 18 0.25 5.97 9.01
N ALA A 19 -0.56 6.92 9.51
CA ALA A 19 -1.40 7.77 8.67
C ALA A 19 -0.57 8.66 7.73
N ALA A 20 0.50 9.28 8.24
CA ALA A 20 1.42 10.11 7.46
C ALA A 20 2.12 9.28 6.36
N LEU A 21 2.58 8.06 6.67
CA LEU A 21 3.13 7.14 5.67
C LEU A 21 2.10 6.74 4.60
N CYS A 22 0.84 6.56 4.99
CA CYS A 22 -0.23 6.29 4.04
C CYS A 22 -0.56 7.49 3.14
N ALA A 23 -0.38 8.72 3.64
CA ALA A 23 -0.56 9.94 2.88
C ALA A 23 0.62 10.23 1.93
N GLY A 24 1.86 10.13 2.42
CA GLY A 24 3.08 10.39 1.66
C GLY A 24 3.42 9.30 0.64
N SER A 25 3.15 8.03 0.94
CA SER A 25 3.37 6.90 0.03
C SER A 25 2.06 6.15 -0.26
N PRO A 26 1.19 6.70 -1.13
CA PRO A 26 -0.10 6.11 -1.43
C PRO A 26 0.03 4.77 -2.18
N PHE A 27 1.19 4.48 -2.77
CA PHE A 27 1.44 3.30 -3.57
C PHE A 27 2.35 2.31 -2.83
N GLY A 28 1.79 1.18 -2.39
CA GLY A 28 2.56 0.05 -1.90
C GLY A 28 3.04 -0.85 -3.04
N THR A 29 4.12 -1.60 -2.79
CA THR A 29 4.58 -2.64 -3.70
C THR A 29 3.56 -3.78 -3.78
N CYS A 30 3.35 -4.32 -4.98
CA CYS A 30 2.46 -5.46 -5.14
C CYS A 30 3.13 -6.70 -4.52
N ARG A 31 2.57 -7.20 -3.41
CA ARG A 31 3.05 -8.40 -2.69
C ARG A 31 3.16 -9.68 -3.54
N LYS A 32 2.50 -9.74 -4.72
CA LYS A 32 2.54 -10.92 -5.60
C LYS A 32 3.70 -10.90 -6.60
N CYS A 33 4.22 -9.72 -6.92
CA CYS A 33 5.35 -9.57 -7.84
C CYS A 33 6.49 -8.77 -7.22
N ASN A 34 6.45 -8.49 -5.92
CA ASN A 34 7.43 -7.72 -5.16
C ASN A 34 7.87 -6.40 -5.83
N GLY A 35 6.95 -5.72 -6.51
CA GLY A 35 7.27 -4.47 -7.21
C GLY A 35 7.71 -4.61 -8.68
N PHE A 36 8.07 -5.81 -9.16
CA PHE A 36 8.54 -6.01 -10.53
C PHE A 36 7.45 -5.79 -11.60
N GLY A 37 6.18 -6.03 -11.27
CA GLY A 37 5.06 -5.92 -12.22
C GLY A 37 4.85 -7.14 -13.11
N PHE A 38 5.76 -8.11 -13.07
CA PHE A 38 5.68 -9.38 -13.80
C PHE A 38 6.16 -10.54 -12.93
N ALA A 39 5.86 -11.77 -13.35
CA ALA A 39 6.45 -12.97 -12.77
C ALA A 39 7.87 -13.13 -13.29
N THR A 40 8.87 -13.25 -12.41
CA THR A 40 10.24 -13.56 -12.82
C THR A 40 10.33 -15.06 -13.06
N THR A 41 10.80 -15.46 -14.23
CA THR A 41 11.08 -16.85 -14.60
C THR A 41 12.56 -16.98 -14.92
N THR A 42 13.11 -18.18 -14.86
CA THR A 42 14.50 -18.46 -15.23
C THR A 42 14.54 -19.18 -16.57
N ASP A 43 15.49 -18.81 -17.42
CA ASP A 43 15.77 -19.56 -18.64
C ASP A 43 16.49 -20.89 -18.32
N ARG A 44 16.60 -21.80 -19.29
CA ARG A 44 17.34 -23.07 -19.17
C ARG A 44 18.80 -22.87 -18.74
N LYS A 45 19.37 -21.70 -19.00
CA LYS A 45 20.73 -21.29 -18.59
C LYS A 45 20.77 -20.55 -17.25
N GLY A 46 19.69 -20.56 -16.47
CA GLY A 46 19.61 -19.90 -15.15
C GLY A 46 19.49 -18.37 -15.18
N ARG A 47 19.39 -17.75 -16.36
CA ARG A 47 19.29 -16.29 -16.48
C ARG A 47 17.88 -15.80 -16.12
N PRO A 48 17.73 -14.71 -15.35
CA PRO A 48 16.42 -14.15 -15.03
C PRO A 48 15.78 -13.58 -16.30
N LYS A 49 14.57 -14.05 -16.60
CA LYS A 49 13.75 -13.63 -17.73
C LYS A 49 12.44 -13.05 -17.23
N ARG A 50 11.99 -12.00 -17.91
CA ARG A 50 10.66 -11.43 -17.71
C ARG A 50 9.60 -12.43 -18.16
N GLY A 51 8.81 -12.94 -17.21
CA GLY A 51 7.64 -13.77 -17.47
C GLY A 51 6.38 -12.95 -17.70
N LYS A 52 5.22 -13.58 -17.50
CA LYS A 52 3.90 -12.97 -17.72
C LYS A 52 3.68 -11.77 -16.78
N ASN A 53 2.97 -10.76 -17.26
CA ASN A 53 2.57 -9.61 -16.44
C ASN A 53 1.76 -10.06 -15.22
N CYS A 54 2.00 -9.43 -14.07
CA CYS A 54 1.30 -9.77 -12.84
C CYS A 54 -0.18 -9.37 -12.95
N ARG A 55 -1.08 -10.35 -12.89
CA ARG A 55 -2.53 -10.14 -12.97
C ARG A 55 -3.06 -9.23 -11.85
N ARG A 56 -2.42 -9.23 -10.67
CA ARG A 56 -2.88 -8.48 -9.48
C ARG A 56 -2.66 -6.96 -9.62
N CYS A 57 -1.52 -6.53 -10.15
CA CYS A 57 -1.21 -5.12 -10.39
C CYS A 57 -1.37 -4.70 -11.86
N LYS A 58 -1.77 -5.64 -12.75
CA LYS A 58 -1.88 -5.45 -14.20
C LYS A 58 -0.59 -4.88 -14.81
N GLY A 59 0.57 -5.43 -14.45
CA GLY A 59 1.86 -4.97 -15.00
C GLY A 59 2.53 -3.81 -14.28
N ARG A 60 1.83 -3.06 -13.40
CA ARG A 60 2.37 -1.82 -12.81
C ARG A 60 3.36 -1.98 -11.66
N GLY A 61 3.44 -3.15 -11.02
CA GLY A 61 4.27 -3.38 -9.83
C GLY A 61 3.79 -2.69 -8.55
N LYS A 62 2.92 -1.68 -8.64
CA LYS A 62 2.39 -0.90 -7.51
C LYS A 62 0.87 -1.08 -7.33
N ARG A 63 0.38 -0.92 -6.09
CA ARG A 63 -1.04 -0.88 -5.73
C ARG A 63 -1.29 0.19 -4.67
N VAL A 64 -2.51 0.74 -4.64
CA VAL A 64 -2.92 1.71 -3.64
C VAL A 64 -2.92 1.07 -2.24
N ARG A 65 -2.32 1.73 -1.24
CA ARG A 65 -2.36 1.32 0.17
C ARG A 65 -3.79 1.39 0.73
N ALA A 66 -4.09 0.57 1.74
CA ALA A 66 -5.42 0.48 2.34
C ALA A 66 -5.93 1.85 2.83
N GLY A 67 -5.10 2.64 3.52
CA GLY A 67 -5.49 3.96 4.01
C GLY A 67 -5.98 4.90 2.90
N ARG A 68 -5.24 4.99 1.79
CA ARG A 68 -5.64 5.82 0.64
C ARG A 68 -6.89 5.27 -0.07
N TRP A 69 -7.04 3.94 -0.11
CA TRP A 69 -8.24 3.31 -0.66
C TRP A 69 -9.49 3.66 0.18
N ILE A 70 -9.39 3.58 1.51
CA ILE A 70 -10.48 3.95 2.43
C ILE A 70 -10.82 5.43 2.29
N TYR A 71 -9.82 6.33 2.30
CA TYR A 71 -10.05 7.76 2.15
C TYR A 71 -10.76 8.11 0.83
N ASN A 72 -10.30 7.53 -0.28
CA ASN A 72 -10.92 7.75 -1.58
C ASN A 72 -12.36 7.20 -1.62
N ARG A 73 -12.63 6.07 -0.97
CA ARG A 73 -13.97 5.49 -0.87
C ARG A 73 -14.89 6.34 0.00
N ALA A 74 -14.43 6.77 1.17
CA ALA A 74 -15.17 7.65 2.09
C ALA A 74 -15.48 9.00 1.44
N SER A 75 -14.49 9.63 0.80
CA SER A 75 -14.67 10.90 0.09
C SER A 75 -15.69 10.79 -1.04
N ARG A 76 -15.72 9.64 -1.74
CA ARG A 76 -16.73 9.40 -2.77
C ARG A 76 -18.12 9.26 -2.18
N ILE A 77 -18.27 8.54 -1.07
CA ILE A 77 -19.56 8.36 -0.38
C ILE A 77 -20.06 9.71 0.15
N TYR A 78 -19.18 10.48 0.81
CA TYR A 78 -19.51 11.81 1.31
C TYR A 78 -20.04 12.72 0.20
N ARG A 79 -19.30 12.84 -0.92
CA ARG A 79 -19.73 13.65 -2.07
C ARG A 79 -21.02 13.18 -2.71
N ALA A 80 -21.29 11.87 -2.70
CA ALA A 80 -22.52 11.30 -3.23
C ALA A 80 -23.73 11.54 -2.31
N GLY A 81 -23.52 11.74 -1.01
CA GLY A 81 -24.56 12.04 -0.04
C GLY A 81 -24.80 13.53 0.20
N THR A 82 -23.89 14.40 -0.23
CA THR A 82 -24.04 15.87 -0.19
C THR A 82 -24.74 16.43 -1.43
N HIS A 83 -25.42 15.59 -2.21
CA HIS A 83 -26.08 15.94 -3.46
C HIS A 83 -27.54 15.49 -3.43
#